data_AF-A0A7W7GXV6-F1
#
_entry.id   AF-A0A7W7GXV6-F1
#
_cell.length_a   1.000
_cell.length_b   1.000
_cell.length_c   1.000
_cell.angle_alpha   90.00
_cell.angle_beta   90.00
_cell.angle_gamma   90.00
#
_symmetry.space_group_name_H-M   'P 1'
#
loop_
_entity.id
_entity.type
_entity.pdbx_description
1 polymer ?
#
loop_
_entity_poly.entity_id
_entity_poly.type
_entity_poly.pdbx_seq_one_letter_code
_entity_poly.pdbx_strand_id
1 'polypeptide(L)'
;MDAAHRPAMSPVAAWVVSLAATVASTYALDAVAAATGAGLVASGMLGDLGHRSVVAFLLVSYAAWAFGLRAGLRANGNLLAATGTSSNVLSKLAYDLTRRRCGAGSAARLAAAVAYTGTEIAKEVPYYLAAFGAAAATDAITTDEALIFLGGANLGAALYEGALARLTRTVVGRGHASFDTDWVPAEYLTDYYRTVEPDEIATIAFLVDAMRHAEPDQPVLYFGTGPTLHHVFACAETASEIHLGDYLPENLAEIQRWIERAPGAHDWRPFVRYTLRCEGNPCPTDAEVTAREDLTRAKITTIVRVDARHPRPLDRSYPTVVSAYCADSATGDRATWELFMRHITGLVQPGGLFLTAALRRCRGYTVGGKTFPGADIDEGDLRAALRPHFTPLREGVEVVPTDQHGAHGYAGILLCGARRAHPAGTLRCG
;
A
#
# COMPACT_ATOMS: atom_id res chain seq x y z
N MET A 1 26.42 9.00 -7.01
CA MET A 1 26.84 7.72 -6.37
C MET A 1 25.66 6.79 -6.52
N ASP A 2 25.76 5.87 -7.46
CA ASP A 2 24.66 5.07 -7.99
C ASP A 2 23.94 4.26 -6.91
N ALA A 3 22.63 4.50 -6.77
CA ALA A 3 21.74 3.55 -6.12
C ALA A 3 21.60 2.35 -7.06
N ALA A 4 22.47 1.37 -6.87
CA ALA A 4 22.54 0.15 -7.65
C ALA A 4 21.16 -0.52 -7.78
N HIS A 5 20.66 -0.53 -9.02
CA HIS A 5 19.53 -1.35 -9.46
C HIS A 5 19.91 -2.82 -9.25
N ARG A 6 19.49 -3.44 -8.13
CA ARG A 6 19.75 -4.87 -7.90
C ARG A 6 18.90 -5.68 -8.88
N PRO A 7 19.49 -6.50 -9.76
CA PRO A 7 18.71 -7.36 -10.64
C PRO A 7 17.83 -8.31 -9.81
N ALA A 8 16.59 -8.52 -10.27
CA ALA A 8 15.68 -9.47 -9.63
C ALA A 8 16.33 -10.87 -9.58
N MET A 9 16.37 -11.49 -8.40
CA MET A 9 16.99 -12.80 -8.21
C MET A 9 16.26 -13.86 -9.04
N SER A 10 17.01 -14.76 -9.66
CA SER A 10 16.42 -15.91 -10.35
C SER A 10 15.69 -16.83 -9.35
N PRO A 11 14.66 -17.59 -9.78
CA PRO A 11 13.94 -18.51 -8.90
C PRO A 11 14.86 -19.50 -8.19
N VAL A 12 15.89 -20.00 -8.90
CA VAL A 12 16.89 -20.91 -8.34
C VAL A 12 17.72 -20.22 -7.27
N ALA A 13 18.20 -19.00 -7.53
CA ALA A 13 18.94 -18.22 -6.54
C ALA A 13 18.09 -17.94 -5.28
N ALA A 14 16.81 -17.60 -5.46
CA ALA A 14 15.90 -17.37 -4.33
C ALA A 14 15.69 -18.63 -3.46
N TRP A 15 15.62 -19.82 -4.07
CA TRP A 15 15.55 -21.09 -3.33
C TRP A 15 16.86 -21.40 -2.58
N VAL A 16 18.01 -21.22 -3.23
CA VAL A 16 19.33 -21.43 -2.60
C VAL A 16 19.51 -20.49 -1.39
N VAL A 17 19.21 -19.20 -1.56
CA VAL A 17 19.26 -18.21 -0.48
C VAL A 17 18.33 -18.60 0.66
N SER A 18 17.12 -19.07 0.36
CA SER A 18 16.16 -19.46 1.40
C SER A 18 16.58 -20.71 2.17
N LEU A 19 17.18 -21.69 1.50
CA LEU A 19 17.76 -22.86 2.15
C LEU A 19 18.90 -22.46 3.09
N ALA A 20 19.85 -21.66 2.61
CA ALA A 20 20.95 -21.17 3.41
C ALA A 20 20.47 -20.33 4.60
N ALA A 21 19.51 -19.42 4.38
CA ALA A 21 18.92 -18.60 5.43
C ALA A 21 18.16 -19.43 6.46
N THR A 22 17.46 -20.50 6.06
CA THR A 22 16.75 -21.40 6.98
C THR A 22 17.70 -22.11 7.91
N VAL A 23 18.80 -22.64 7.37
CA VAL A 23 19.84 -23.31 8.16
C VAL A 23 20.47 -22.32 9.12
N ALA A 24 20.96 -21.18 8.61
CA ALA A 24 21.63 -20.17 9.43
C ALA A 24 20.70 -19.63 10.54
N SER A 25 19.44 -19.34 10.21
CA SER A 25 18.49 -18.78 11.16
C SER A 25 18.08 -19.80 12.23
N THR A 26 17.91 -21.07 11.86
CA THR A 26 17.57 -22.13 12.82
C THR A 26 18.68 -22.32 13.86
N TYR A 27 19.93 -22.48 13.41
CA TYR A 27 21.05 -22.65 14.35
C TYR A 27 21.32 -21.41 15.20
N ALA A 28 21.18 -20.21 14.63
CA ALA A 28 21.37 -18.97 15.39
C ALA A 28 20.26 -18.77 16.44
N LEU A 29 19.00 -19.07 16.10
CA LEU A 29 17.89 -19.03 17.03
C LEU A 29 18.13 -20.03 18.17
N ASP A 30 18.48 -21.27 17.84
CA ASP A 30 18.72 -22.31 18.85
C ASP A 30 19.86 -21.96 19.80
N ALA A 31 20.97 -21.43 19.27
CA ALA A 31 22.09 -21.00 20.10
C ALA A 31 21.69 -19.87 21.05
N VAL A 32 20.93 -18.86 20.58
CA VAL A 32 20.47 -17.74 21.40
C VAL A 32 19.45 -18.21 22.45
N ALA A 33 18.50 -19.06 22.06
CA ALA A 33 17.49 -19.60 22.96
C ALA A 33 18.12 -20.45 24.06
N ALA A 34 18.94 -21.44 23.70
CA ALA A 34 19.63 -22.30 24.67
C ALA A 34 20.57 -21.51 25.59
N ALA A 35 21.34 -20.55 25.06
CA ALA A 35 22.22 -19.71 25.88
C ALA A 35 21.43 -18.82 26.85
N THR A 36 20.28 -18.27 26.42
CA THR A 36 19.43 -17.46 27.29
C THR A 36 18.79 -18.30 28.39
N GLY A 37 18.29 -19.50 28.05
CA GLY A 37 17.77 -20.47 29.01
C GLY A 37 18.81 -20.88 30.05
N ALA A 38 19.99 -21.32 29.60
CA ALA A 38 21.09 -21.75 30.47
C ALA A 38 21.60 -20.59 31.33
N GLY A 39 21.75 -19.39 30.75
CA GLY A 39 22.17 -18.19 31.47
C GLY A 39 21.17 -17.78 32.55
N LEU A 40 19.87 -17.90 32.29
CA LEU A 40 18.83 -17.60 33.28
C LEU A 40 18.87 -18.58 34.46
N VAL A 41 19.03 -19.88 34.20
CA VAL A 41 19.22 -20.89 35.27
C VAL A 41 20.50 -20.57 36.07
N ALA A 42 21.63 -20.39 35.39
CA ALA A 42 22.92 -20.12 36.03
C ALA A 42 22.94 -18.82 36.85
N SER A 43 22.09 -17.84 36.51
CA SER A 43 21.99 -16.58 37.24
C SER A 43 21.37 -16.72 38.63
N GLY A 44 20.61 -17.80 38.89
CA GLY A 44 19.87 -17.99 40.14
C GLY A 44 18.74 -16.97 40.38
N MET A 45 18.48 -16.03 39.46
CA MET A 45 17.52 -14.93 39.66
C MET A 45 16.08 -15.40 39.96
N LEU A 46 15.74 -16.61 39.51
CA LEU A 46 14.42 -17.22 39.71
C LEU A 46 14.48 -18.45 40.64
N GLY A 47 15.63 -18.75 41.25
CA GLY A 47 15.86 -19.97 42.03
C GLY A 47 15.05 -20.05 43.33
N ASP A 48 14.72 -18.90 43.93
CA ASP A 48 13.94 -18.83 45.17
C ASP A 48 12.41 -18.76 44.92
N LEU A 49 11.98 -18.79 43.65
CA LEU A 49 10.56 -18.77 43.32
C LEU A 49 9.91 -20.12 43.63
N GLY A 50 8.75 -20.09 44.28
CA GLY A 50 7.94 -21.30 44.42
C GLY A 50 7.45 -21.82 43.06
N HIS A 51 7.28 -23.14 42.95
CA HIS A 51 6.87 -23.85 41.73
C HIS A 51 5.72 -23.17 40.94
N ARG A 52 4.69 -22.66 41.63
CA ARG A 52 3.56 -21.96 40.97
C ARG A 52 4.00 -20.71 40.22
N SER A 53 4.95 -19.96 40.76
CA SER A 53 5.51 -18.76 40.14
C SER A 53 6.41 -19.13 38.96
N VAL A 54 7.15 -20.24 39.05
CA VAL A 54 7.95 -20.78 37.93
C VAL A 54 7.06 -21.21 36.76
N VAL A 55 5.94 -21.90 37.04
CA VAL A 55 4.95 -22.25 36.02
C VAL A 55 4.31 -21.00 35.41
N ALA A 56 3.97 -20.00 36.23
CA ALA A 56 3.43 -18.73 35.74
C ALA A 56 4.44 -18.00 34.83
N PHE A 57 5.73 -17.98 35.21
CA PHE A 57 6.81 -17.44 34.39
C PHE A 57 6.89 -18.14 33.03
N LEU A 58 6.85 -19.48 33.00
CA LEU A 58 6.86 -20.24 31.75
C LEU A 58 5.67 -19.83 30.85
N LEU A 59 4.45 -19.72 31.40
CA LEU A 59 3.28 -19.29 30.62
C LEU A 59 3.43 -17.88 30.05
N VAL A 60 3.96 -16.93 30.83
CA VAL A 60 4.23 -15.55 30.36
C VAL A 60 5.31 -15.55 29.28
N SER A 61 6.33 -16.40 29.39
CA SER A 61 7.38 -16.50 28.38
C SER A 61 6.84 -16.96 27.02
N TYR A 62 5.83 -17.84 26.98
CA TYR A 62 5.15 -18.23 25.75
C TYR A 62 4.38 -17.07 25.11
N ALA A 63 3.80 -16.16 25.91
CA ALA A 63 3.17 -14.96 25.38
C ALA A 63 4.20 -14.02 24.74
N ALA A 64 5.37 -13.87 25.36
CA ALA A 64 6.49 -13.10 24.80
C ALA A 64 7.00 -13.72 23.49
N TRP A 65 7.16 -15.05 23.47
CA TRP A 65 7.51 -15.81 22.27
C TRP A 65 6.50 -15.60 21.15
N ALA A 66 5.20 -15.72 21.43
CA ALA A 66 4.14 -15.50 20.44
C ALA A 66 4.17 -14.07 19.87
N PHE A 67 4.50 -13.07 20.69
CA PHE A 67 4.67 -11.69 20.24
C PHE A 67 5.89 -11.54 19.30
N GLY A 68 7.02 -12.12 19.67
CA GLY A 68 8.23 -12.16 18.82
C GLY A 68 7.97 -12.87 17.48
N LEU A 69 7.36 -14.06 17.54
CA LEU A 69 6.95 -14.83 16.36
C LEU A 69 6.03 -14.03 15.44
N ARG A 70 5.05 -13.28 15.97
CA ARG A 70 4.18 -12.42 15.16
C ARG A 70 4.98 -11.36 14.37
N ALA A 71 6.04 -10.81 14.95
CA ALA A 71 6.92 -9.88 14.25
C ALA A 71 7.72 -10.59 13.15
N GLY A 72 8.26 -11.78 13.43
CA GLY A 72 8.95 -12.64 12.47
C GLY A 72 8.07 -13.02 11.28
N LEU A 73 6.85 -13.49 11.53
CA LEU A 73 5.88 -13.88 10.50
C LEU A 73 5.56 -12.73 9.52
N ARG A 74 5.37 -11.51 10.04
CA ARG A 74 5.12 -10.32 9.23
C ARG A 74 6.34 -9.97 8.37
N ALA A 75 7.53 -9.96 8.97
CA ALA A 75 8.77 -9.66 8.26
C ALA A 75 9.06 -10.69 7.17
N ASN A 76 8.88 -11.98 7.47
CA ASN A 76 9.06 -13.06 6.51
C ASN A 76 8.03 -13.00 5.36
N GLY A 77 6.76 -12.68 5.65
CA GLY A 77 5.75 -12.48 4.62
C GLY A 77 6.08 -11.32 3.66
N ASN A 78 6.66 -10.24 4.19
CA ASN A 78 7.14 -9.12 3.39
C ASN A 78 8.38 -9.48 2.57
N LEU A 79 9.34 -10.20 3.17
CA LEU A 79 10.52 -10.72 2.47
C LEU A 79 10.11 -11.61 1.30
N LEU A 80 9.23 -12.59 1.53
CA LEU A 80 8.69 -13.47 0.49
C LEU A 80 8.03 -12.69 -0.65
N ALA A 81 7.24 -11.66 -0.32
CA ALA A 81 6.58 -10.83 -1.32
C ALA A 81 7.56 -9.95 -2.12
N ALA A 82 8.60 -9.44 -1.48
CA ALA A 82 9.55 -8.49 -2.06
C ALA A 82 10.67 -9.17 -2.85
N THR A 83 11.22 -10.28 -2.35
CA THR A 83 12.43 -10.91 -2.88
C THR A 83 12.22 -12.35 -3.32
N GLY A 84 11.07 -12.95 -3.00
CA GLY A 84 10.84 -14.38 -3.20
C GLY A 84 11.67 -15.28 -2.28
N THR A 85 12.36 -14.71 -1.28
CA THR A 85 13.18 -15.47 -0.30
C THR A 85 12.51 -15.55 1.06
N SER A 86 12.97 -16.49 1.90
CA SER A 86 12.47 -16.70 3.26
C SER A 86 13.58 -17.20 4.17
N SER A 87 13.50 -16.86 5.46
CA SER A 87 14.28 -17.53 6.53
C SER A 87 13.69 -18.90 6.91
N ASN A 88 12.64 -19.36 6.21
CA ASN A 88 11.96 -20.60 6.48
C ASN A 88 11.54 -21.30 5.17
N VAL A 89 12.23 -22.39 4.84
CA VAL A 89 12.03 -23.10 3.56
C VAL A 89 10.62 -23.67 3.39
N LEU A 90 9.97 -24.10 4.48
CA LEU A 90 8.60 -24.61 4.43
C LEU A 90 7.59 -23.49 4.24
N SER A 91 7.86 -22.33 4.86
CA SER A 91 7.12 -21.10 4.61
C SER A 91 7.18 -20.69 3.14
N LYS A 92 8.38 -20.73 2.53
CA LYS A 92 8.56 -20.47 1.09
C LYS A 92 7.83 -21.48 0.22
N LEU A 93 7.96 -22.78 0.53
CA LEU A 93 7.28 -23.84 -0.22
C LEU A 93 5.76 -23.64 -0.22
N ALA A 94 5.19 -23.37 0.96
CA ALA A 94 3.76 -23.10 1.10
C ALA A 94 3.34 -21.84 0.33
N TYR A 95 4.15 -20.78 0.40
CA TYR A 95 3.92 -19.54 -0.35
C TYR A 95 3.87 -19.80 -1.87
N ASP A 96 4.91 -20.43 -2.42
CA ASP A 96 5.06 -20.66 -3.86
C ASP A 96 3.98 -21.62 -4.39
N LEU A 97 3.68 -22.71 -3.67
CA LEU A 97 2.63 -23.65 -4.07
C LEU A 97 1.24 -23.00 -4.07
N THR A 98 0.94 -22.22 -3.03
CA THR A 98 -0.36 -21.56 -2.91
C THR A 98 -0.50 -20.45 -3.95
N ARG A 99 0.58 -19.69 -4.20
CA ARG A 99 0.59 -18.66 -5.24
C ARG A 99 0.39 -19.24 -6.64
N ARG A 100 0.99 -20.40 -6.93
CA ARG A 100 0.79 -21.14 -8.20
C ARG A 100 -0.62 -21.67 -8.37
N ARG A 101 -1.27 -22.13 -7.29
CA ARG A 101 -2.61 -22.73 -7.36
C ARG A 101 -3.74 -21.71 -7.34
N CYS A 102 -3.63 -20.68 -6.51
CA CYS A 102 -4.74 -19.78 -6.21
C CYS A 102 -4.56 -18.36 -6.78
N GLY A 103 -3.33 -17.98 -7.18
CA GLY A 103 -3.02 -16.62 -7.66
C GLY A 103 -3.10 -15.51 -6.61
N ALA A 104 -3.89 -15.69 -5.54
CA ALA A 104 -4.13 -14.71 -4.49
C ALA A 104 -2.95 -14.56 -3.52
N GLY A 105 -2.44 -13.33 -3.39
CA GLY A 105 -1.32 -13.00 -2.51
C GLY A 105 -1.64 -13.13 -1.01
N SER A 106 -2.88 -12.87 -0.60
CA SER A 106 -3.33 -13.03 0.80
C SER A 106 -3.34 -14.49 1.25
N ALA A 107 -3.85 -15.40 0.41
CA ALA A 107 -3.85 -16.83 0.67
C ALA A 107 -2.42 -17.40 0.75
N ALA A 108 -1.52 -16.96 -0.15
CA ALA A 108 -0.12 -17.37 -0.13
C ALA A 108 0.60 -16.89 1.16
N ARG A 109 0.34 -15.65 1.61
CA ARG A 109 0.89 -15.15 2.88
C ARG A 109 0.36 -15.91 4.09
N LEU A 110 -0.92 -16.27 4.10
CA LEU A 110 -1.51 -17.07 5.18
C LEU A 110 -0.89 -18.47 5.21
N ALA A 111 -0.79 -19.15 4.07
CA ALA A 111 -0.16 -20.48 3.98
C ALA A 111 1.30 -20.46 4.44
N ALA A 112 2.05 -19.42 4.04
CA ALA A 112 3.41 -19.20 4.48
C ALA A 112 3.51 -19.01 6.00
N ALA A 113 2.61 -18.21 6.59
CA ALA A 113 2.56 -17.99 8.03
C ALA A 113 2.24 -19.27 8.80
N VAL A 114 1.24 -20.04 8.35
CA VAL A 114 0.88 -21.34 8.95
C VAL A 114 2.07 -22.32 8.91
N ALA A 115 2.75 -22.43 7.76
CA ALA A 115 3.91 -23.30 7.62
C ALA A 115 5.07 -22.87 8.53
N TYR A 116 5.34 -21.57 8.65
CA TYR A 116 6.36 -21.05 9.57
C TYR A 116 5.99 -21.35 11.02
N THR A 117 4.75 -21.05 11.45
CA THR A 117 4.30 -21.35 12.82
C THR A 117 4.41 -22.85 13.12
N GLY A 118 4.02 -23.72 12.18
CA GLY A 118 4.15 -25.16 12.34
C GLY A 118 5.59 -25.62 12.56
N THR A 119 6.56 -25.04 11.85
CA THR A 119 7.97 -25.35 12.07
C THR A 119 8.49 -24.89 13.41
N GLU A 120 8.08 -23.71 13.89
CA GLU A 120 8.53 -23.21 15.19
C GLU A 120 7.94 -24.06 16.33
N ILE A 121 6.67 -24.44 16.24
CA ILE A 121 6.06 -25.39 17.20
C ILE A 121 6.79 -26.74 17.18
N ALA A 122 7.17 -27.25 16.00
CA ALA A 122 7.88 -28.52 15.91
C ALA A 122 9.28 -28.47 16.57
N LYS A 123 9.95 -27.32 16.52
CA LYS A 123 11.27 -27.10 17.15
C LYS A 123 11.21 -27.06 18.68
N GLU A 124 10.05 -26.82 19.28
CA GLU A 124 9.89 -26.86 20.74
C GLU A 124 10.06 -28.28 21.30
N VAL A 125 9.69 -29.31 20.54
CA VAL A 125 9.65 -30.70 21.03
C VAL A 125 11.03 -31.17 21.55
N PRO A 126 12.15 -30.97 20.82
CA PRO A 126 13.49 -31.27 21.35
C PRO A 126 13.84 -30.54 22.65
N TYR A 127 13.40 -29.29 22.85
CA TYR A 127 13.70 -28.55 24.08
C TYR A 127 13.01 -29.16 25.29
N TYR A 128 11.73 -29.51 25.15
CA TYR A 128 10.99 -30.22 26.18
C TYR A 128 11.61 -31.57 26.51
N LEU A 129 11.95 -32.37 25.49
CA LEU A 129 12.58 -33.66 25.69
C LEU A 129 13.95 -33.54 26.36
N ALA A 130 14.76 -32.55 25.98
CA ALA A 130 16.07 -32.31 26.58
C ALA A 130 15.95 -31.83 28.03
N ALA A 131 15.10 -30.83 28.31
CA ALA A 131 14.96 -30.24 29.63
C ALA A 131 14.41 -31.25 30.66
N PHE A 132 13.31 -31.93 30.31
CA PHE A 132 12.70 -32.92 31.21
C PHE A 132 13.48 -34.25 31.22
N GLY A 133 14.10 -34.63 30.10
CA GLY A 133 14.98 -35.79 30.05
C GLY A 133 16.21 -35.62 30.94
N ALA A 134 16.81 -34.43 30.96
CA ALA A 134 17.92 -34.12 31.85
C ALA A 134 17.48 -34.12 33.33
N ALA A 135 16.35 -33.49 33.66
CA ALA A 135 15.80 -33.50 35.02
C ALA A 135 15.42 -34.92 35.51
N ALA A 136 15.01 -35.81 34.60
CA ALA A 136 14.71 -37.20 34.94
C ALA A 136 15.97 -38.07 35.05
N ALA A 137 17.08 -37.68 34.42
CA ALA A 137 18.31 -38.46 34.36
C ALA A 137 19.32 -38.14 35.48
N THR A 138 19.18 -37.01 36.17
CA THR A 138 20.08 -36.59 37.24
C THR A 138 19.39 -35.74 38.30
N ASP A 139 19.74 -35.96 39.57
CA ASP A 139 19.28 -35.12 40.70
C ASP A 139 19.93 -33.72 40.69
N ALA A 140 20.91 -33.49 39.82
CA ALA A 140 21.58 -32.20 39.68
C ALA A 140 20.74 -31.14 38.95
N ILE A 141 19.64 -31.54 38.29
CA ILE A 141 18.73 -30.64 37.57
C ILE A 141 17.32 -30.86 38.10
N THR A 142 16.78 -29.86 38.78
CA THR A 142 15.42 -29.89 39.31
C THR A 142 14.39 -29.64 38.20
N THR A 143 13.14 -30.04 38.47
CA THR A 143 12.02 -29.71 37.58
C THR A 143 11.84 -28.20 37.41
N ASP A 144 12.07 -27.42 38.46
CA ASP A 144 11.95 -25.96 38.39
C ASP A 144 13.05 -25.34 37.53
N GLU A 145 14.29 -25.85 37.61
CA GLU A 145 15.37 -25.42 36.72
C GLU A 145 15.09 -25.77 35.25
N ALA A 146 14.49 -26.94 34.97
CA ALA A 146 14.05 -27.29 33.62
C ALA A 146 12.97 -26.34 33.09
N LEU A 147 11.99 -25.95 33.93
CA LEU A 147 10.96 -24.97 33.56
C LEU A 147 11.54 -23.56 33.37
N ILE A 148 12.49 -23.14 34.21
CA ILE A 148 13.20 -21.86 34.09
C ILE A 148 14.03 -21.83 32.80
N PHE A 149 14.71 -22.93 32.46
CA PHE A 149 15.45 -23.07 31.20
C PHE A 149 14.52 -22.87 29.99
N LEU A 150 13.39 -23.57 29.96
CA LEU A 150 12.39 -23.43 28.89
C LEU A 150 11.86 -22.00 28.78
N GLY A 151 11.55 -21.38 29.93
CA GLY A 151 11.09 -19.99 29.96
C GLY A 151 12.15 -18.99 29.46
N GLY A 152 13.42 -19.19 29.81
CA GLY A 152 14.52 -18.39 29.28
C GLY A 152 14.75 -18.61 27.79
N ALA A 153 14.61 -19.84 27.29
CA ALA A 153 14.70 -20.16 25.87
C ALA A 153 13.62 -19.45 25.05
N ASN A 154 12.37 -19.42 25.55
CA ASN A 154 11.27 -18.67 24.94
C ASN A 154 11.58 -17.18 24.81
N LEU A 155 12.15 -16.57 25.85
CA LEU A 155 12.54 -15.16 25.82
C LEU A 155 13.68 -14.90 24.82
N GLY A 156 14.68 -15.79 24.77
CA GLY A 156 15.78 -15.72 23.81
C GLY A 156 15.29 -15.81 22.37
N ALA A 157 14.40 -16.76 22.08
CA ALA A 157 13.76 -16.91 20.77
C ALA A 157 12.92 -15.68 20.40
N ALA A 158 12.15 -15.12 21.35
CA ALA A 158 11.37 -13.91 21.13
C ALA A 158 12.24 -12.71 20.73
N LEU A 159 13.38 -12.53 21.43
CA LEU A 159 14.35 -11.47 21.14
C LEU A 159 15.01 -11.68 19.79
N TYR A 160 15.41 -12.91 19.46
CA TYR A 160 16.00 -13.25 18.18
C TYR A 160 15.04 -12.95 17.02
N GLU A 161 13.79 -13.42 17.09
CA GLU A 161 12.77 -13.15 16.07
C GLU A 161 12.47 -11.66 15.93
N GLY A 162 12.42 -10.92 17.06
CA GLY A 162 12.26 -9.47 17.03
C GLY A 162 13.44 -8.74 16.36
N ALA A 163 14.68 -9.18 16.63
CA ALA A 163 15.88 -8.64 16.04
C ALA A 163 16.01 -8.97 14.55
N LEU A 164 15.78 -10.24 14.18
CA LEU A 164 15.75 -10.68 12.79
C LEU A 164 14.67 -9.92 12.03
N ALA A 165 13.47 -9.73 12.58
CA ALA A 165 12.43 -8.95 11.93
C ALA A 165 12.84 -7.48 11.72
N ARG A 166 13.57 -6.86 12.66
CA ARG A 166 14.14 -5.51 12.47
C ARG A 166 15.19 -5.49 11.36
N LEU A 167 16.11 -6.46 11.36
CA LEU A 167 17.15 -6.59 10.34
C LEU A 167 16.56 -6.87 8.95
N THR A 168 15.57 -7.74 8.84
CA THR A 168 14.87 -8.01 7.59
C THR A 168 14.21 -6.74 7.07
N ARG A 169 13.59 -5.93 7.94
CA ARG A 169 13.02 -4.63 7.51
C ARG A 169 14.08 -3.64 7.02
N THR A 170 15.28 -3.65 7.58
CA THR A 170 16.38 -2.77 7.13
C THR A 170 17.09 -3.30 5.88
N VAL A 171 17.23 -4.63 5.73
CA VAL A 171 17.87 -5.29 4.57
C VAL A 171 16.96 -5.34 3.35
N VAL A 172 15.65 -5.49 3.56
CA VAL A 172 14.61 -5.20 2.55
C VAL A 172 14.44 -3.68 2.36
N GLY A 173 15.36 -2.87 2.93
CA GLY A 173 15.42 -1.42 2.94
C GLY A 173 14.49 -0.70 1.96
N ARG A 174 13.42 -0.16 2.55
CA ARG A 174 12.25 0.53 1.97
C ARG A 174 11.08 -0.39 1.61
N GLY A 175 10.46 -0.95 2.65
CA GLY A 175 8.99 -1.00 2.65
C GLY A 175 8.49 0.42 2.36
N HIS A 176 7.48 0.54 1.50
CA HIS A 176 7.00 1.85 1.11
C HIS A 176 6.70 2.74 2.33
N ALA A 177 7.02 4.02 2.19
CA ALA A 177 6.68 5.05 3.15
C ALA A 177 5.18 5.05 3.42
N SER A 178 4.82 5.32 4.66
CA SER A 178 3.43 5.32 5.11
C SER A 178 2.79 6.68 4.81
N PHE A 179 1.62 6.66 4.17
CA PHE A 179 0.84 7.87 3.95
C PHE A 179 0.42 8.56 5.26
N ASP A 180 0.18 7.79 6.32
CA ASP A 180 -0.28 8.33 7.61
C ASP A 180 0.84 8.99 8.44
N THR A 181 2.11 8.71 8.16
CA THR A 181 3.24 9.18 9.01
C THR A 181 4.34 9.92 8.25
N ASP A 182 4.57 9.55 6.99
CA ASP A 182 5.75 9.98 6.24
C ASP A 182 5.40 10.96 5.11
N TRP A 183 4.11 11.09 4.75
CA TRP A 183 3.63 11.94 3.67
C TRP A 183 3.69 13.42 4.05
N VAL A 184 4.28 14.21 3.16
CA VAL A 184 4.34 15.67 3.29
C VAL A 184 3.83 16.29 1.99
N PRO A 185 2.64 16.91 2.00
CA PRO A 185 2.04 17.47 0.78
C PRO A 185 2.93 18.45 0.03
N ALA A 186 3.66 19.31 0.75
CA ALA A 186 4.57 20.29 0.15
C ALA A 186 5.75 19.65 -0.60
N GLU A 187 6.26 18.50 -0.13
CA GLU A 187 7.29 17.74 -0.84
C GLU A 187 6.72 17.17 -2.15
N TYR A 188 5.49 16.64 -2.11
CA TYR A 188 4.82 16.13 -3.31
C TYR A 188 4.57 17.23 -4.36
N LEU A 189 4.07 18.40 -3.92
CA LEU A 189 3.86 19.55 -4.79
C LEU A 189 5.18 20.08 -5.38
N THR A 190 6.27 20.02 -4.62
CA THR A 190 7.59 20.46 -5.07
C THR A 190 8.19 19.48 -6.10
N ASP A 191 7.99 18.18 -5.89
CA ASP A 191 8.60 17.15 -6.73
C ASP A 191 7.86 16.97 -8.07
N TYR A 192 6.53 17.14 -8.09
CA TYR A 192 5.70 16.79 -9.24
C TYR A 192 5.01 17.99 -9.92
N TYR A 193 4.78 19.09 -9.21
CA TYR A 193 3.85 20.13 -9.67
C TYR A 193 4.47 21.53 -9.78
N ARG A 194 5.81 21.64 -9.84
CA ARG A 194 6.47 22.92 -10.16
C ARG A 194 6.30 23.34 -11.62
N THR A 195 6.12 22.35 -12.49
CA THR A 195 5.98 22.47 -13.93
C THR A 195 4.88 21.53 -14.40
N VAL A 196 4.30 21.82 -15.57
CA VAL A 196 3.33 20.92 -16.19
C VAL A 196 4.12 19.82 -16.90
N GLU A 197 4.32 18.71 -16.20
CA GLU A 197 5.09 17.56 -16.66
C GLU A 197 4.39 16.81 -17.83
N PRO A 198 5.11 16.02 -18.64
CA PRO A 198 4.55 15.35 -19.83
C PRO A 198 3.35 14.43 -19.56
N ASP A 199 3.35 13.73 -18.42
CA ASP A 199 2.22 12.93 -17.95
C ASP A 199 0.99 13.81 -17.67
N GLU A 200 1.20 14.95 -17.02
CA GLU A 200 0.12 15.90 -16.74
C GLU A 200 -0.39 16.63 -17.98
N ILE A 201 0.48 16.90 -18.96
CA ILE A 201 0.09 17.39 -20.28
C ILE A 201 -0.94 16.43 -20.91
N ALA A 202 -0.61 15.13 -20.97
CA ALA A 202 -1.51 14.14 -21.53
C ALA A 202 -2.80 13.98 -20.70
N THR A 203 -2.68 13.97 -19.37
CA THR A 203 -3.80 13.76 -18.46
C THR A 203 -4.80 14.92 -18.51
N ILE A 204 -4.34 16.16 -18.48
CA ILE A 204 -5.20 17.35 -18.55
C ILE A 204 -5.90 17.41 -19.92
N ALA A 205 -5.20 17.15 -21.01
CA ALA A 205 -5.81 17.13 -22.35
C ALA A 205 -6.91 16.06 -22.45
N PHE A 206 -6.64 14.85 -21.92
CA PHE A 206 -7.62 13.78 -21.84
C PHE A 206 -8.83 14.18 -20.98
N LEU A 207 -8.62 14.72 -19.78
CA LEU A 207 -9.71 15.10 -18.88
C LEU A 207 -10.58 16.20 -19.48
N VAL A 208 -10.00 17.19 -20.16
CA VAL A 208 -10.76 18.24 -20.87
C VAL A 208 -11.63 17.65 -21.98
N ASP A 209 -11.12 16.73 -22.80
CA ASP A 209 -11.93 16.05 -23.83
C ASP A 209 -13.00 15.15 -23.21
N ALA A 210 -12.65 14.38 -22.19
CA ALA A 210 -13.54 13.44 -21.53
C ALA A 210 -14.67 14.14 -20.77
N MET A 211 -14.40 15.31 -20.16
CA MET A 211 -15.39 16.11 -19.43
C MET A 211 -16.53 16.63 -20.34
N ARG A 212 -16.30 16.73 -21.66
CA ARG A 212 -17.38 17.03 -22.63
C ARG A 212 -18.49 15.99 -22.66
N HIS A 213 -18.24 14.79 -22.11
CA HIS A 213 -19.23 13.72 -21.97
C HIS A 213 -19.93 13.74 -20.60
N ALA A 214 -19.52 14.58 -19.67
CA ALA A 214 -20.23 14.76 -18.41
C ALA A 214 -21.58 15.43 -18.66
N GLU A 215 -22.56 15.12 -17.81
CA GLU A 215 -23.81 15.86 -17.81
C GLU A 215 -23.54 17.28 -17.27
N PRO A 216 -23.90 18.34 -18.02
CA PRO A 216 -23.69 19.71 -17.57
C PRO A 216 -24.57 20.03 -16.36
N ASP A 217 -24.15 21.01 -15.57
CA ASP A 217 -24.85 21.52 -14.39
C ASP A 217 -25.15 20.45 -13.32
N GLN A 218 -24.36 19.38 -13.29
CA GLN A 218 -24.40 18.34 -12.27
C GLN A 218 -23.18 18.40 -11.34
N PRO A 219 -23.28 17.89 -10.09
CA PRO A 219 -22.15 17.84 -9.17
C PRO A 219 -21.11 16.81 -9.62
N VAL A 220 -19.83 17.20 -9.58
CA VAL A 220 -18.69 16.34 -9.92
C VAL A 220 -17.89 16.03 -8.66
N LEU A 221 -17.61 14.74 -8.43
CA LEU A 221 -16.71 14.30 -7.35
C LEU A 221 -15.30 14.05 -7.90
N TYR A 222 -14.29 14.64 -7.26
CA TYR A 222 -12.92 14.17 -7.36
C TYR A 222 -12.59 13.32 -6.13
N PHE A 223 -12.28 12.05 -6.33
CA PHE A 223 -11.96 11.08 -5.29
C PHE A 223 -10.46 10.82 -5.25
N GLY A 224 -9.84 11.11 -4.11
CA GLY A 224 -8.39 11.04 -3.91
C GLY A 224 -7.67 12.16 -4.65
N THR A 225 -8.07 13.41 -4.41
CA THR A 225 -7.48 14.59 -5.08
C THR A 225 -6.00 14.81 -4.76
N GLY A 226 -5.51 14.21 -3.68
CA GLY A 226 -4.26 14.63 -3.06
C GLY A 226 -4.33 16.11 -2.65
N PRO A 227 -3.18 16.80 -2.53
CA PRO A 227 -3.12 18.24 -2.28
C PRO A 227 -3.27 19.07 -3.57
N THR A 228 -3.88 18.52 -4.63
CA THR A 228 -3.74 19.02 -5.99
C THR A 228 -5.03 19.53 -6.61
N LEU A 229 -4.92 20.45 -7.59
CA LEU A 229 -6.07 21.04 -8.29
C LEU A 229 -5.96 21.04 -9.82
N HIS A 230 -4.83 20.64 -10.40
CA HIS A 230 -4.55 20.70 -11.84
C HIS A 230 -5.58 19.94 -12.70
N HIS A 231 -6.14 18.82 -12.22
CA HIS A 231 -7.23 18.11 -12.89
C HIS A 231 -8.61 18.76 -12.70
N VAL A 232 -8.80 19.53 -11.63
CA VAL A 232 -10.10 20.07 -11.22
C VAL A 232 -10.57 21.18 -12.16
N PHE A 233 -9.65 21.98 -12.71
CA PHE A 233 -9.98 23.10 -13.59
C PHE A 233 -10.74 22.70 -14.86
N ALA A 234 -10.60 21.46 -15.32
CA ALA A 234 -11.25 20.94 -16.52
C ALA A 234 -12.79 20.83 -16.39
N CYS A 235 -13.31 20.77 -15.16
CA CYS A 235 -14.77 20.67 -14.93
C CYS A 235 -15.43 22.00 -14.55
N ALA A 236 -14.67 23.08 -14.39
CA ALA A 236 -15.18 24.33 -13.82
C ALA A 236 -16.35 24.93 -14.61
N GLU A 237 -16.37 24.82 -15.94
CA GLU A 237 -17.50 25.30 -16.75
C GLU A 237 -18.69 24.32 -16.75
N THR A 238 -18.42 23.02 -16.62
CA THR A 238 -19.43 21.97 -16.77
C THR A 238 -20.16 21.63 -15.46
N ALA A 239 -19.46 21.64 -14.33
CA ALA A 239 -20.01 21.23 -13.04
C ALA A 239 -20.91 22.33 -12.46
N SER A 240 -22.02 21.97 -11.81
CA SER A 240 -22.73 22.92 -10.94
C SER A 240 -22.02 23.08 -9.59
N GLU A 241 -21.50 21.98 -9.07
CA GLU A 241 -20.75 21.90 -7.81
C GLU A 241 -19.54 20.97 -7.96
N ILE A 242 -18.44 21.30 -7.31
CA ILE A 242 -17.19 20.53 -7.28
C ILE A 242 -16.98 20.03 -5.85
N HIS A 243 -16.90 18.71 -5.72
CA HIS A 243 -16.70 18.02 -4.46
C HIS A 243 -15.31 17.40 -4.46
N LEU A 244 -14.47 17.77 -3.50
CA LEU A 244 -13.08 17.33 -3.39
C LEU A 244 -12.94 16.38 -2.20
N GLY A 245 -12.56 15.14 -2.48
CA GLY A 245 -12.38 14.10 -1.48
C GLY A 245 -10.93 13.62 -1.41
N ASP A 246 -10.34 13.57 -0.21
CA ASP A 246 -9.05 12.92 0.01
C ASP A 246 -9.00 12.17 1.35
N TYR A 247 -8.08 11.20 1.48
CA TYR A 247 -7.90 10.44 2.70
C TYR A 247 -7.15 11.21 3.79
N LEU A 248 -6.17 12.02 3.38
CA LEU A 248 -5.25 12.71 4.28
C LEU A 248 -5.76 14.13 4.58
N PRO A 249 -6.03 14.46 5.85
CA PRO A 249 -6.43 15.82 6.23
C PRO A 249 -5.44 16.90 5.78
N GLU A 250 -4.15 16.59 5.74
CA GLU A 250 -3.07 17.51 5.36
C GLU A 250 -3.16 17.89 3.88
N ASN A 251 -3.60 16.96 3.02
CA ASN A 251 -3.86 17.24 1.61
C ASN A 251 -5.04 18.21 1.43
N LEU A 252 -6.12 17.97 2.17
CA LEU A 252 -7.30 18.83 2.17
C LEU A 252 -6.98 20.23 2.70
N ALA A 253 -6.09 20.35 3.69
CA ALA A 253 -5.63 21.63 4.20
C ALA A 253 -4.86 22.44 3.15
N GLU A 254 -4.03 21.81 2.31
CA GLU A 254 -3.36 22.50 1.20
C GLU A 254 -4.34 23.03 0.14
N ILE A 255 -5.39 22.27 -0.16
CA ILE A 255 -6.47 22.73 -1.03
C ILE A 255 -7.19 23.93 -0.42
N GLN A 256 -7.53 23.84 0.89
CA GLN A 256 -8.19 24.92 1.61
C GLN A 256 -7.36 26.21 1.59
N ARG A 257 -6.03 26.11 1.77
CA ARG A 257 -5.12 27.26 1.66
C ARG A 257 -5.20 27.94 0.29
N TRP A 258 -5.30 27.18 -0.80
CA TRP A 258 -5.46 27.77 -2.15
C TRP A 258 -6.82 28.44 -2.34
N ILE A 259 -7.90 27.85 -1.81
CA ILE A 259 -9.25 28.43 -1.85
C ILE A 259 -9.28 29.77 -1.12
N GLU A 260 -8.64 29.85 0.05
CA GLU A 260 -8.55 31.04 0.88
C GLU A 260 -7.55 32.09 0.36
N ARG A 261 -6.86 31.81 -0.74
CA ARG A 261 -5.75 32.63 -1.26
C ARG A 261 -4.66 32.89 -0.21
N ALA A 262 -4.39 31.89 0.63
CA ALA A 262 -3.41 32.01 1.70
C ALA A 262 -2.01 32.30 1.13
N PRO A 263 -1.18 33.12 1.81
CA PRO A 263 0.21 33.32 1.42
C PRO A 263 0.96 31.99 1.28
N GLY A 264 1.70 31.86 0.18
CA GLY A 264 2.47 30.65 -0.12
C GLY A 264 1.62 29.41 -0.44
N ALA A 265 0.33 29.56 -0.75
CA ALA A 265 -0.43 28.50 -1.41
C ALA A 265 0.18 28.20 -2.79
N HIS A 266 0.06 26.96 -3.24
CA HIS A 266 0.67 26.52 -4.50
C HIS A 266 0.10 27.29 -5.71
N ASP A 267 0.99 27.67 -6.64
CA ASP A 267 0.60 28.41 -7.86
C ASP A 267 0.15 27.43 -8.96
N TRP A 268 -1.16 27.34 -9.15
CA TRP A 268 -1.75 26.49 -10.18
C TRP A 268 -1.92 27.18 -11.54
N ARG A 269 -1.54 28.46 -11.68
CA ARG A 269 -1.75 29.24 -12.92
C ARG A 269 -1.15 28.59 -14.18
N PRO A 270 0.03 27.92 -14.15
CA PRO A 270 0.54 27.21 -15.33
C PRO A 270 -0.39 26.09 -15.81
N PHE A 271 -1.00 25.35 -14.88
CA PHE A 271 -1.93 24.25 -15.16
C PHE A 271 -3.28 24.78 -15.65
N VAL A 272 -3.78 25.87 -15.06
CA VAL A 272 -4.98 26.57 -15.56
C VAL A 272 -4.78 27.04 -16.99
N ARG A 273 -3.62 27.66 -17.28
CA ARG A 273 -3.29 28.12 -18.63
C ARG A 273 -3.22 26.97 -19.62
N TYR A 274 -2.66 25.83 -19.22
CA TYR A 274 -2.65 24.64 -20.08
C TYR A 274 -4.07 24.07 -20.30
N THR A 275 -4.89 24.01 -19.25
CA THR A 275 -6.31 23.61 -19.34
C THR A 275 -7.07 24.47 -20.34
N LEU A 276 -6.95 25.80 -20.26
CA LEU A 276 -7.60 26.73 -21.20
C LEU A 276 -7.12 26.52 -22.65
N ARG A 277 -5.85 26.15 -22.86
CA ARG A 277 -5.35 25.76 -24.19
C ARG A 277 -6.02 24.51 -24.71
N CYS A 278 -6.16 23.48 -23.88
CA CYS A 278 -6.88 22.25 -24.23
C CYS A 278 -8.36 22.50 -24.54
N GLU A 279 -8.95 23.54 -23.96
CA GLU A 279 -10.33 23.96 -24.22
C GLU A 279 -10.50 24.75 -25.54
N GLY A 280 -9.40 25.11 -26.20
CA GLY A 280 -9.40 25.80 -27.49
C GLY A 280 -9.00 27.27 -27.43
N ASN A 281 -8.51 27.78 -26.29
CA ASN A 281 -7.92 29.12 -26.20
C ASN A 281 -6.39 29.05 -26.40
N PRO A 282 -5.84 29.34 -27.59
CA PRO A 282 -4.42 29.14 -27.88
C PRO A 282 -3.49 30.08 -27.10
N CYS A 283 -3.97 31.24 -26.63
CA CYS A 283 -3.18 32.22 -25.89
C CYS A 283 -3.98 32.77 -24.70
N PRO A 284 -4.16 31.98 -23.63
CA PRO A 284 -4.93 32.44 -22.48
C PRO A 284 -4.22 33.58 -21.77
N THR A 285 -4.97 34.67 -21.54
CA THR A 285 -4.53 35.87 -20.83
C THR A 285 -4.50 35.63 -19.31
N ASP A 286 -3.76 36.45 -18.57
CA ASP A 286 -3.73 36.35 -17.11
C ASP A 286 -5.09 36.66 -16.45
N ALA A 287 -5.94 37.44 -17.12
CA ALA A 287 -7.30 37.72 -16.67
C ALA A 287 -8.19 36.47 -16.80
N GLU A 288 -8.11 35.76 -17.93
CA GLU A 288 -8.87 34.51 -18.14
C GLU A 288 -8.39 33.39 -17.21
N VAL A 289 -7.08 33.28 -16.98
CA VAL A 289 -6.52 32.36 -15.97
C VAL A 289 -7.09 32.66 -14.59
N THR A 290 -7.09 33.94 -14.19
CA THR A 290 -7.65 34.36 -12.88
C THR A 290 -9.15 34.09 -12.80
N ALA A 291 -9.90 34.37 -13.87
CA ALA A 291 -11.33 34.08 -13.94
C ALA A 291 -11.64 32.58 -13.78
N ARG A 292 -10.84 31.70 -14.41
CA ARG A 292 -10.99 30.25 -14.25
C ARG A 292 -10.68 29.79 -12.83
N GLU A 293 -9.63 30.31 -12.19
CA GLU A 293 -9.38 29.99 -10.79
C GLU A 293 -10.55 30.42 -9.89
N ASP A 294 -11.07 31.63 -10.10
CA ASP A 294 -12.15 32.20 -9.30
C ASP A 294 -13.47 31.45 -9.48
N LEU A 295 -13.80 31.07 -10.71
CA LEU A 295 -14.93 30.19 -11.01
C LEU A 295 -14.78 28.83 -10.30
N THR A 296 -13.57 28.26 -10.34
CA THR A 296 -13.29 26.96 -9.70
C THR A 296 -13.44 27.08 -8.19
N ARG A 297 -12.88 28.13 -7.55
CA ARG A 297 -13.07 28.42 -6.11
C ARG A 297 -14.55 28.54 -5.76
N ALA A 298 -15.32 29.28 -6.56
CA ALA A 298 -16.75 29.50 -6.32
C ALA A 298 -17.58 28.20 -6.43
N LYS A 299 -17.16 27.27 -7.29
CA LYS A 299 -17.85 25.99 -7.50
C LYS A 299 -17.38 24.88 -6.56
N ILE A 300 -16.26 25.02 -5.86
CA ILE A 300 -15.89 24.08 -4.80
C ILE A 300 -16.80 24.30 -3.59
N THR A 301 -17.83 23.47 -3.47
CA THR A 301 -18.82 23.56 -2.38
C THR A 301 -18.56 22.59 -1.24
N THR A 302 -17.78 21.52 -1.50
CA THR A 302 -17.52 20.47 -0.51
C THR A 302 -16.06 20.03 -0.54
N ILE A 303 -15.44 20.02 0.63
CA ILE A 303 -14.16 19.35 0.90
C ILE A 303 -14.42 18.30 1.98
N VAL A 304 -14.11 17.04 1.69
CA VAL A 304 -14.52 15.92 2.56
C VAL A 304 -13.43 14.86 2.68
N ARG A 305 -13.31 14.27 3.87
CA ARG A 305 -12.43 13.13 4.05
C ARG A 305 -13.09 11.86 3.49
N VAL A 306 -12.38 11.12 2.64
CA VAL A 306 -12.85 9.85 2.06
C VAL A 306 -11.86 8.73 2.30
N ASP A 307 -12.34 7.49 2.39
CA ASP A 307 -11.47 6.33 2.58
C ASP A 307 -11.95 5.15 1.72
N ALA A 308 -11.16 4.81 0.69
CA ALA A 308 -11.46 3.72 -0.23
C ALA A 308 -11.36 2.32 0.41
N ARG A 309 -10.85 2.19 1.65
CA ARG A 309 -10.91 0.95 2.43
C ARG A 309 -12.34 0.63 2.85
N HIS A 310 -13.21 1.63 2.93
CA HIS A 310 -14.62 1.45 3.28
C HIS A 310 -15.46 1.13 2.03
N PRO A 311 -16.36 0.12 2.09
CA PRO A 311 -17.21 -0.25 0.97
C PRO A 311 -18.14 0.86 0.44
N ARG A 312 -18.44 1.85 1.29
CA ARG A 312 -19.18 3.06 0.96
C ARG A 312 -18.41 4.25 1.50
N PRO A 313 -17.44 4.79 0.74
CA PRO A 313 -16.63 5.92 1.20
C PRO A 313 -17.45 7.20 1.43
N LEU A 314 -18.62 7.31 0.79
CA LEU A 314 -19.58 8.39 0.92
C LEU A 314 -21.01 7.84 0.84
N ASP A 315 -21.94 8.49 1.54
CA ASP A 315 -23.37 8.13 1.55
C ASP A 315 -24.17 8.73 0.38
N ARG A 316 -23.51 9.03 -0.74
CA ARG A 316 -24.14 9.53 -1.97
C ARG A 316 -23.37 9.06 -3.21
N SER A 317 -24.06 9.02 -4.34
CA SER A 317 -23.47 8.75 -5.65
C SER A 317 -23.55 9.99 -6.54
N TYR A 318 -22.68 10.07 -7.56
CA TYR A 318 -22.49 11.23 -8.41
C TYR A 318 -22.71 10.90 -9.89
N PRO A 319 -23.27 11.84 -10.68
CA PRO A 319 -23.32 11.71 -12.14
C PRO A 319 -21.94 11.62 -12.79
N THR A 320 -20.94 12.26 -12.20
CA THR A 320 -19.54 12.18 -12.65
C THR A 320 -18.60 11.99 -11.46
N VAL A 321 -17.69 11.02 -11.56
CA VAL A 321 -16.59 10.81 -10.59
C VAL A 321 -15.26 10.79 -11.35
N VAL A 322 -14.31 11.58 -10.89
CA VAL A 322 -12.92 11.60 -11.34
C VAL A 322 -12.04 11.03 -10.24
N SER A 323 -11.14 10.10 -10.55
CA SER A 323 -10.15 9.59 -9.60
C SER A 323 -8.85 9.31 -10.35
N ALA A 324 -7.95 10.29 -10.34
CA ALA A 324 -6.67 10.23 -11.03
C ALA A 324 -5.54 9.97 -10.02
N TYR A 325 -4.64 9.04 -10.35
CA TYR A 325 -3.46 8.66 -9.55
C TYR A 325 -3.75 8.33 -8.09
N CYS A 326 -4.96 7.83 -7.80
CA CYS A 326 -5.42 7.57 -6.44
C CYS A 326 -5.22 6.11 -6.05
N ALA A 327 -6.06 5.18 -6.52
CA ALA A 327 -6.04 3.81 -6.03
C ALA A 327 -4.75 3.08 -6.37
N ASP A 328 -4.18 3.34 -7.54
CA ASP A 328 -2.94 2.75 -8.06
C ASP A 328 -1.71 3.22 -7.27
N SER A 329 -1.70 4.47 -6.83
CA SER A 329 -0.63 5.07 -6.01
C SER A 329 -0.83 4.82 -4.51
N ALA A 330 -2.06 4.61 -4.05
CA ALA A 330 -2.36 4.38 -2.63
C ALA A 330 -2.18 2.91 -2.20
N THR A 331 -1.95 1.98 -3.14
CA THR A 331 -1.92 0.54 -2.87
C THR A 331 -0.65 -0.12 -3.39
N GLY A 332 -0.17 -1.14 -2.66
CA GLY A 332 1.07 -1.87 -2.99
C GLY A 332 0.84 -3.20 -3.69
N ASP A 333 -0.42 -3.54 -4.01
CA ASP A 333 -0.76 -4.75 -4.72
C ASP A 333 -2.11 -4.64 -5.46
N ARG A 334 -2.22 -5.39 -6.55
CA ARG A 334 -3.39 -5.42 -7.43
C ARG A 334 -4.69 -5.80 -6.72
N ALA A 335 -4.68 -6.72 -5.75
CA ALA A 335 -5.93 -7.16 -5.11
C ALA A 335 -6.52 -6.04 -4.25
N THR A 336 -5.67 -5.31 -3.53
CA THR A 336 -6.07 -4.10 -2.79
C THR A 336 -6.51 -2.98 -3.72
N TRP A 337 -5.81 -2.79 -4.85
CA TRP A 337 -6.23 -1.85 -5.89
C TRP A 337 -7.62 -2.17 -6.46
N GLU A 338 -7.90 -3.44 -6.82
CA GLU A 338 -9.22 -3.88 -7.33
C GLU A 338 -10.33 -3.63 -6.31
N LEU A 339 -10.05 -3.82 -5.01
CA LEU A 339 -10.98 -3.50 -3.93
C LEU A 339 -11.30 -2.00 -3.89
N PHE A 340 -10.28 -1.13 -3.94
CA PHE A 340 -10.45 0.32 -3.91
C PHE A 340 -11.21 0.79 -5.15
N MET A 341 -10.83 0.32 -6.33
CA MET A 341 -11.54 0.62 -7.58
C MET A 341 -13.01 0.27 -7.50
N ARG A 342 -13.37 -0.89 -6.93
CA ARG A 342 -14.79 -1.26 -6.74
C ARG A 342 -15.53 -0.28 -5.83
N HIS A 343 -14.92 0.17 -4.74
CA HIS A 343 -15.56 1.11 -3.82
C HIS A 343 -15.70 2.51 -4.43
N ILE A 344 -14.67 3.00 -5.12
CA ILE A 344 -14.66 4.31 -5.79
C ILE A 344 -15.68 4.32 -6.94
N THR A 345 -15.63 3.33 -7.84
CA THR A 345 -16.57 3.24 -8.96
C THR A 345 -18.01 2.99 -8.53
N GLY A 346 -18.21 2.43 -7.32
CA GLY A 346 -19.52 2.32 -6.68
C GLY A 346 -20.21 3.67 -6.41
N LEU A 347 -19.43 4.76 -6.35
CA LEU A 347 -19.94 6.13 -6.18
C LEU A 347 -20.50 6.72 -7.49
N VAL A 348 -20.30 6.07 -8.64
CA VAL A 348 -20.81 6.56 -9.92
C VAL A 348 -22.27 6.14 -10.08
N GLN A 349 -23.17 7.07 -10.39
CA GLN A 349 -24.58 6.76 -10.65
C GLN A 349 -24.76 5.88 -11.89
N PRO A 350 -25.84 5.10 -12.02
CA PRO A 350 -26.21 4.45 -13.28
C PRO A 350 -26.29 5.45 -14.44
N GLY A 351 -25.60 5.16 -15.55
CA GLY A 351 -25.47 6.09 -16.69
C GLY A 351 -24.39 7.17 -16.51
N GLY A 352 -23.87 7.32 -15.29
CA GLY A 352 -22.86 8.31 -14.93
C GLY A 352 -21.48 8.02 -15.52
N LEU A 353 -20.62 9.03 -15.46
CA LEU A 353 -19.28 9.04 -16.02
C LEU A 353 -18.22 8.78 -14.95
N PHE A 354 -17.29 7.87 -15.24
CA PHE A 354 -16.09 7.65 -14.45
C PHE A 354 -14.86 8.02 -15.30
N LEU A 355 -14.01 8.90 -14.77
CA LEU A 355 -12.75 9.30 -15.39
C LEU A 355 -11.59 8.95 -14.47
N THR A 356 -10.52 8.38 -15.01
CA THR A 356 -9.35 8.01 -14.23
C THR A 356 -8.07 8.13 -15.05
N ALA A 357 -6.98 8.42 -14.32
CA ALA A 357 -5.61 8.27 -14.77
C ALA A 357 -4.87 7.38 -13.76
N ALA A 358 -3.93 6.57 -14.18
CA ALA A 358 -3.17 5.69 -13.30
C ALA A 358 -1.73 5.45 -13.79
N LEU A 359 -0.81 5.21 -12.87
CA LEU A 359 0.58 4.89 -13.16
C LEU A 359 0.68 3.45 -13.69
N ARG A 360 1.20 3.30 -14.91
CA ARG A 360 1.36 1.99 -15.56
C ARG A 360 2.62 1.29 -15.08
N ARG A 361 2.49 0.02 -14.68
CA ARG A 361 3.61 -0.85 -14.24
C ARG A 361 4.50 -0.19 -13.16
N CYS A 362 3.88 0.62 -12.31
CA CYS A 362 4.54 1.33 -11.23
C CYS A 362 4.49 0.47 -9.97
N ARG A 363 5.66 0.15 -9.41
CA ARG A 363 5.80 -0.57 -8.13
C ARG A 363 6.06 0.36 -6.95
N GLY A 364 6.31 1.63 -7.24
CA GLY A 364 6.47 2.68 -6.27
C GLY A 364 7.02 3.94 -6.90
N TYR A 365 6.67 5.07 -6.30
CA TYR A 365 7.06 6.40 -6.74
C TYR A 365 7.73 7.15 -5.60
N THR A 366 8.54 8.16 -5.91
CA THR A 366 9.34 8.86 -4.89
C THR A 366 8.79 10.25 -4.62
N VAL A 367 8.65 10.61 -3.34
CA VAL A 367 8.25 11.94 -2.84
C VAL A 367 9.17 12.31 -1.69
N GLY A 368 9.83 13.45 -1.75
CA GLY A 368 10.73 13.93 -0.69
C GLY A 368 11.85 12.93 -0.36
N GLY A 369 12.31 12.16 -1.36
CA GLY A 369 13.31 11.09 -1.19
C GLY A 369 12.78 9.80 -0.54
N LYS A 370 11.47 9.71 -0.26
CA LYS A 370 10.76 8.56 0.32
C LYS A 370 9.97 7.84 -0.77
N THR A 371 9.93 6.51 -0.74
CA THR A 371 9.28 5.71 -1.80
C THR A 371 7.89 5.25 -1.34
N PHE A 372 6.82 5.66 -2.03
CA PHE A 372 5.41 5.31 -1.78
C PHE A 372 4.95 4.17 -2.71
N PRO A 373 3.90 3.40 -2.35
CA PRO A 373 3.53 2.18 -3.06
C PRO A 373 2.97 2.42 -4.46
N GLY A 374 3.04 1.38 -5.28
CA GLY A 374 2.37 1.34 -6.59
C GLY A 374 1.84 -0.07 -6.85
N ALA A 375 0.63 -0.16 -7.39
CA ALA A 375 -0.09 -1.42 -7.54
C ALA A 375 0.42 -2.35 -8.66
N ASP A 376 1.36 -1.88 -9.49
CA ASP A 376 1.93 -2.57 -10.65
C ASP A 376 0.90 -3.02 -11.70
N ILE A 377 -0.11 -2.18 -11.93
CA ILE A 377 -1.20 -2.47 -12.88
C ILE A 377 -0.84 -2.13 -14.33
N ASP A 378 -1.52 -2.78 -15.26
CA ASP A 378 -1.49 -2.44 -16.68
C ASP A 378 -2.89 -2.13 -17.26
N GLU A 379 -2.94 -1.83 -18.56
CA GLU A 379 -4.17 -1.56 -19.29
C GLU A 379 -5.16 -2.73 -19.29
N GLY A 380 -4.67 -3.97 -19.24
CA GLY A 380 -5.47 -5.18 -19.11
C GLY A 380 -6.19 -5.22 -17.77
N ASP A 381 -5.49 -4.84 -16.71
CA ASP A 381 -6.00 -4.80 -15.34
C ASP A 381 -7.07 -3.71 -15.18
N LEU A 382 -6.79 -2.49 -15.65
CA LEU A 382 -7.76 -1.39 -15.63
C LEU A 382 -9.02 -1.74 -16.43
N ARG A 383 -8.86 -2.31 -17.62
CA ARG A 383 -9.99 -2.78 -18.44
C ARG A 383 -10.79 -3.86 -17.72
N ALA A 384 -10.13 -4.83 -17.10
CA ALA A 384 -10.80 -5.92 -16.38
C ALA A 384 -11.58 -5.42 -15.16
N ALA A 385 -11.06 -4.41 -14.44
CA ALA A 385 -11.74 -3.83 -13.28
C ALA A 385 -13.02 -3.07 -13.66
N LEU A 386 -13.04 -2.39 -14.81
CA LEU A 386 -14.18 -1.59 -15.25
C LEU A 386 -15.23 -2.39 -16.04
N ARG A 387 -14.81 -3.37 -16.85
CA ARG A 387 -15.67 -4.15 -17.75
C ARG A 387 -16.98 -4.69 -17.14
N PRO A 388 -17.05 -5.15 -15.87
CA PRO A 388 -18.29 -5.72 -15.32
C PRO A 388 -19.46 -4.73 -15.26
N HIS A 389 -19.18 -3.43 -15.13
CA HIS A 389 -20.19 -2.41 -14.85
C HIS A 389 -20.08 -1.17 -15.72
N PHE A 390 -19.05 -1.06 -16.53
CA PHE A 390 -18.76 0.14 -17.31
C PHE A 390 -18.52 -0.18 -18.78
N THR A 391 -19.01 0.71 -19.64
CA THR A 391 -18.70 0.75 -21.06
C THR A 391 -17.68 1.86 -21.30
N PRO A 392 -16.51 1.56 -21.87
CA PRO A 392 -15.50 2.58 -22.14
C PRO A 392 -16.02 3.70 -23.07
N LEU A 393 -15.49 4.90 -22.89
CA LEU A 393 -15.52 5.94 -23.91
C LEU A 393 -14.52 5.57 -25.01
N ARG A 394 -14.92 5.72 -26.27
CA ARG A 394 -14.07 5.47 -27.45
C ARG A 394 -13.36 4.09 -27.38
N GLU A 395 -12.05 4.05 -27.63
CA GLU A 395 -11.26 2.81 -27.75
C GLU A 395 -10.87 2.18 -26.39
N GLY A 396 -11.27 2.77 -25.26
CA GLY A 396 -11.07 2.20 -23.93
C GLY A 396 -9.93 2.82 -23.14
N VAL A 397 -8.95 2.00 -22.77
CA VAL A 397 -7.80 2.42 -21.97
C VAL A 397 -6.70 2.88 -22.93
N GLU A 398 -6.39 4.17 -22.90
CA GLU A 398 -5.25 4.74 -23.60
C GLU A 398 -3.98 4.57 -22.77
N VAL A 399 -2.88 4.20 -23.42
CA VAL A 399 -1.56 4.08 -22.80
C VAL A 399 -0.69 5.20 -23.32
N VAL A 400 -0.25 6.08 -22.43
CA VAL A 400 0.66 7.17 -22.77
C VAL A 400 2.04 6.86 -22.18
N PRO A 401 3.05 6.57 -23.01
CA PRO A 401 4.42 6.41 -22.54
C PRO A 401 4.94 7.70 -21.91
N THR A 402 5.72 7.59 -20.85
CA THR A 402 6.39 8.73 -20.23
C THR A 402 7.87 8.41 -20.03
N ASP A 403 8.74 9.40 -20.26
CA ASP A 403 10.20 9.25 -20.04
C ASP A 403 10.57 9.44 -18.55
N GLN A 404 9.61 9.25 -17.64
CA GLN A 404 9.73 9.58 -16.22
C GLN A 404 10.23 8.42 -15.35
N HIS A 405 10.57 7.27 -15.94
CA HIS A 405 10.96 6.08 -15.19
C HIS A 405 12.15 6.33 -14.26
N GLY A 406 13.14 7.09 -14.73
CA GLY A 406 14.34 7.42 -13.94
C GLY A 406 14.08 8.41 -12.80
N ALA A 407 13.13 9.34 -12.96
CA ALA A 407 12.85 10.40 -11.98
C ALA A 407 11.78 9.98 -10.95
N HIS A 408 10.73 9.30 -11.39
CA HIS A 408 9.52 9.11 -10.58
C HIS A 408 9.09 7.63 -10.45
N GLY A 409 9.72 6.69 -11.16
CA GLY A 409 9.52 5.26 -10.98
C GLY A 409 8.44 4.60 -11.87
N TYR A 410 7.86 5.33 -12.82
CA TYR A 410 6.90 4.82 -13.79
C TYR A 410 7.25 5.23 -15.23
N ALA A 411 6.95 4.36 -16.20
CA ALA A 411 7.33 4.54 -17.61
C ALA A 411 6.12 4.86 -18.53
N GLY A 412 4.97 5.10 -17.93
CA GLY A 412 3.76 5.47 -18.65
C GLY A 412 2.58 5.61 -17.71
N ILE A 413 1.53 6.19 -18.25
CA ILE A 413 0.24 6.37 -17.60
C ILE A 413 -0.87 5.70 -18.41
N LEU A 414 -1.93 5.34 -17.72
CA LEU A 414 -3.17 4.81 -18.28
C LEU A 414 -4.22 5.89 -18.16
N LEU A 415 -4.94 6.19 -19.25
CA LEU A 415 -6.05 7.13 -19.25
C LEU A 415 -7.32 6.39 -19.65
N CYS A 416 -8.40 6.56 -18.88
CA CYS A 416 -9.65 5.87 -19.15
C CYS A 416 -10.86 6.69 -18.72
N GLY A 417 -11.82 6.83 -19.65
CA GLY A 417 -13.15 7.32 -19.36
C GLY A 417 -14.15 6.20 -19.65
N ALA A 418 -15.17 6.04 -18.81
CA ALA A 418 -16.18 5.01 -19.00
C ALA A 418 -17.54 5.40 -18.41
N ARG A 419 -18.63 4.96 -19.05
CA ARG A 419 -19.99 5.15 -18.55
C ARG A 419 -20.46 3.93 -17.78
N ARG A 420 -21.07 4.15 -16.61
CA ARG A 420 -21.68 3.08 -15.84
C ARG A 420 -22.93 2.57 -16.55
N ALA A 421 -23.05 1.26 -16.71
CA ALA A 421 -24.24 0.64 -17.28
C ALA A 421 -25.48 0.93 -16.42
N HIS A 422 -26.64 1.09 -17.06
CA HIS A 422 -27.91 1.05 -16.35
C HIS A 422 -28.19 -0.40 -15.88
N PRO A 423 -28.78 -0.59 -14.70
CA PRO A 423 -29.32 -1.90 -14.31
C PRO A 423 -30.27 -2.39 -15.41
N ALA A 424 -30.14 -3.65 -15.80
CA ALA A 424 -31.09 -4.27 -16.74
C ALA A 424 -32.50 -4.22 -16.12
N GLY A 425 -33.35 -3.30 -16.58
CA GLY A 425 -34.72 -3.15 -16.08
C GLY A 425 -35.35 -1.75 -16.21
N THR A 426 -34.55 -0.69 -16.32
CA THR A 426 -35.10 0.67 -16.54
C THR A 426 -35.24 0.98 -18.03
N LEU A 427 -36.30 0.44 -18.63
CA LEU A 427 -36.87 1.03 -19.86
C LEU A 427 -37.22 2.48 -19.54
N ARG A 428 -36.55 3.44 -20.19
CA ARG A 428 -37.05 4.81 -20.26
C ARG A 428 -38.37 4.77 -21.03
N CYS A 429 -39.50 4.89 -20.35
CA CYS A 429 -40.72 5.35 -21.00
C CYS A 429 -40.44 6.78 -21.51
N GLY A 430 -40.72 6.99 -22.79
CA GLY A 430 -40.33 8.17 -23.56
C GLY A 430 -41.02 9.46 -23.18
#